data_AF-A0A958B8T1-F1
#
_entry.id   AF-A0A958B8T1-F1
#
_cell.length_a   1.000
_cell.length_b   1.000
_cell.length_c   1.000
_cell.angle_alpha   90.00
_cell.angle_beta   90.00
_cell.angle_gamma   90.00
#
_symmetry.space_group_name_H-M   'P 1'
#
loop_
_entity.id
_entity.type
_entity.pdbx_description
1 polymer ?
#
loop_
_entity_poly.entity_id
_entity_poly.type
_entity_poly.pdbx_seq_one_letter_code
_entity_poly.pdbx_strand_id
1 'polypeptide(L)' 'GCCFFRGKGKIFYFRPGHETHPIYYQAEVQQVIANGVRWAAPVNGPAYLYGTE' A
#
# COMPACT_ATOMS: atom_id res chain seq x y z
N GLY A 1 -7.89 7.44 -1.64
CA GLY A 1 -6.78 6.89 -0.86
C GLY A 1 -5.65 7.89 -0.83
N CYS A 2 -4.68 7.72 0.07
CA CYS A 2 -3.48 8.55 0.12
C CYS A 2 -2.24 7.68 -0.17
N CYS A 3 -1.26 8.24 -0.86
CA CYS A 3 -0.01 7.58 -1.21
C CYS A 3 1.15 8.30 -0.53
N PHE A 4 1.98 7.56 0.20
CA PHE A 4 3.15 8.08 0.89
C PHE A 4 4.40 7.25 0.57
N PHE A 5 5.55 7.80 0.90
CA PHE A 5 6.85 7.14 0.73
C PHE A 5 7.63 7.15 2.05
N ARG A 6 8.31 6.04 2.37
CA ARG A 6 9.25 5.96 3.50
C ARG A 6 10.48 5.16 3.06
N GLY A 7 11.63 5.83 2.95
CA GLY A 7 12.81 5.23 2.33
C GLY A 7 12.49 4.81 0.89
N LYS A 8 12.78 3.54 0.55
CA LYS A 8 12.37 2.94 -0.75
C LYS A 8 10.97 2.33 -0.74
N GLY A 9 10.29 2.35 0.41
CA GLY A 9 8.95 1.79 0.59
C GLY A 9 7.84 2.73 0.13
N LYS A 10 6.77 2.14 -0.39
CA LYS A 10 5.52 2.81 -0.79
C LYS A 10 4.41 2.43 0.19
N ILE A 11 3.65 3.42 0.66
CA ILE A 11 2.55 3.23 1.61
C ILE A 11 1.26 3.70 0.96
N PHE A 12 0.28 2.80 0.87
CA PHE A 12 -1.06 3.12 0.37
C PHE A 12 -2.06 3.07 1.52
N TYR A 13 -2.74 4.17 1.78
CA TYR A 13 -3.80 4.28 2.78
C TYR A 13 -5.18 4.39 2.11
N PHE A 14 -6.10 3.52 2.51
CA PHE A 14 -7.46 3.50 2.01
C PHE A 14 -8.44 3.24 3.18
N ARG A 15 -9.43 4.14 3.35
CA ARG A 15 -10.37 4.15 4.49
C ARG A 15 -11.82 3.73 4.18
N PRO A 16 -12.09 2.61 3.50
CA PRO A 16 -13.34 1.85 3.69
C PRO A 16 -13.17 0.83 4.81
N GLY A 17 -14.26 0.45 5.49
CA GLY A 17 -14.22 -0.68 6.42
C GLY A 17 -14.93 -0.48 7.76
N HIS A 18 -16.02 0.31 7.80
CA HIS A 18 -16.91 0.20 8.95
C HIS A 18 -17.46 -1.22 9.01
N GLU A 19 -17.14 -1.93 10.09
CA GLU A 19 -17.36 -3.35 10.34
C GLU A 19 -18.83 -3.77 10.27
N THR A 20 -19.76 -2.84 10.42
CA THR A 20 -21.20 -3.05 10.32
C THR A 20 -21.69 -3.23 8.88
N HIS A 21 -20.87 -2.90 7.89
CA HIS A 21 -21.23 -2.95 6.47
C HIS A 21 -20.31 -3.92 5.71
N PRO A 22 -20.83 -4.69 4.73
CA PRO A 22 -20.04 -5.61 3.92
C PRO A 22 -19.16 -4.88 2.87
N ILE A 23 -18.44 -3.84 3.26
CA ILE A 23 -17.71 -2.92 2.37
C ILE A 23 -16.60 -3.65 1.60
N TYR A 24 -15.96 -4.65 2.20
CA TYR A 24 -14.92 -5.44 1.53
C TYR A 24 -15.45 -6.41 0.46
N TYR A 25 -16.78 -6.62 0.38
CA TYR A 25 -17.40 -7.43 -0.68
C TYR A 25 -17.78 -6.60 -1.92
N GLN A 26 -17.69 -5.27 -1.84
CA GLN A 26 -17.93 -4.39 -2.98
C GLN A 26 -16.78 -4.54 -3.98
N ALA A 27 -17.12 -4.77 -5.25
CA ALA A 27 -16.15 -5.04 -6.31
C ALA A 27 -15.19 -3.85 -6.50
N GLU A 28 -15.70 -2.62 -6.35
CA GLU A 28 -14.93 -1.39 -6.47
C GLU A 28 -13.89 -1.26 -5.34
N VAL A 29 -14.24 -1.68 -4.13
CA VAL A 29 -13.33 -1.66 -2.98
C VAL A 29 -12.21 -2.67 -3.18
N GLN A 30 -12.54 -3.88 -3.63
CA GLN A 30 -11.54 -4.90 -3.96
C GLN A 30 -10.61 -4.44 -5.08
N GLN A 31 -11.16 -3.78 -6.10
CA GLN A 31 -10.39 -3.24 -7.21
C GLN A 31 -9.38 -2.16 -6.75
N VAL A 32 -9.80 -1.25 -5.86
CA VAL A 32 -8.89 -0.23 -5.31
C VAL A 32 -7.80 -0.86 -4.45
N ILE A 33 -8.12 -1.86 -3.65
CA ILE A 33 -7.13 -2.61 -2.85
C ILE A 33 -6.13 -3.31 -3.77
N ALA A 34 -6.59 -4.03 -4.79
CA ALA A 34 -5.73 -4.72 -5.74
C ALA A 34 -4.79 -3.75 -6.48
N ASN A 35 -5.29 -2.58 -6.88
CA ASN A 35 -4.48 -1.54 -7.50
C ASN A 35 -3.48 -0.92 -6.52
N GLY A 36 -3.88 -0.71 -5.27
CA GLY A 36 -2.99 -0.26 -4.19
C GLY A 36 -1.84 -1.22 -3.94
N VAL A 37 -2.11 -2.53 -3.94
CA VAL A 37 -1.09 -3.59 -3.80
C VAL A 37 -0.12 -3.55 -4.99
N ARG A 38 -0.63 -3.52 -6.23
CA ARG A 38 0.23 -3.42 -7.43
C ARG A 38 1.08 -2.15 -7.41
N TRP A 39 0.51 -1.02 -7.01
CA TRP A 39 1.24 0.24 -6.89
C TRP A 39 2.32 0.17 -5.80
N ALA A 40 2.04 -0.45 -4.66
CA ALA A 40 2.97 -0.57 -3.55
C ALA A 40 4.12 -1.56 -3.80
N ALA A 41 4.06 -2.36 -4.88
CA ALA A 41 5.10 -3.30 -5.25
C ALA A 41 6.50 -2.64 -5.28
N PRO A 42 7.52 -3.24 -4.67
CA PRO A 42 8.88 -2.69 -4.67
C PRO A 42 9.42 -2.54 -6.09
N VAL A 43 10.00 -1.39 -6.42
CA VAL A 43 10.61 -1.16 -7.75
C VAL A 43 12.12 -1.44 -7.71
N ASN A 44 12.78 -0.99 -6.64
CA ASN A 44 14.20 -1.23 -6.35
C ASN A 44 14.34 -1.47 -4.84
N GLY A 45 14.18 -2.72 -4.40
CA GLY A 45 14.37 -3.10 -3.00
C GLY A 45 15.78 -2.72 -2.52
N PRO A 46 15.96 -2.12 -1.34
CA PRO A 46 17.29 -1.73 -0.89
C PRO A 46 18.11 -2.93 -0.40
N ALA A 47 19.36 -3.04 -0.86
CA ALA A 47 20.44 -3.32 0.07
C ALA A 47 20.62 -2.05 0.93
N TYR A 48 20.60 -2.24 2.24
CA TYR A 48 20.66 -1.20 3.24
C TYR A 48 22.08 -1.20 3.82
N LEU A 49 22.96 -0.34 3.30
CA LEU A 49 24.34 -0.21 3.78
C LEU A 49 24.39 0.94 4.79
N TYR A 50 24.44 0.60 6.08
CA TYR A 50 24.76 1.54 7.16
C TYR A 50 26.21 1.30 7.62
N GLY A 51 27.15 2.21 7.28
CA GLY A 51 28.56 2.28 7.76
C GLY A 51 29.45 1.07 7.38
N THR A 52 30.75 1.13 7.08
CA THR A 52 31.92 1.99 7.39
C THR A 52 32.79 2.10 6.11
N GLU A 53 33.57 3.17 5.85
CA GLU A 53 34.83 3.56 6.52
C GLU A 53 34.94 5.06 6.81
#